data_AF-A0A2M8NIV3-F1
#
_entry.id   AF-A0A2M8NIV3-F1
#
_cell.length_a   1.000
_cell.length_b   1.000
_cell.length_c   1.000
_cell.angle_alpha   90.00
_cell.angle_beta   90.00
_cell.angle_gamma   90.00
#
_symmetry.space_group_name_H-M   'P 1'
#
loop_
_entity.id
_entity.type
_entity.pdbx_description
1 polymer ?
#
loop_
_entity_poly.entity_id
_entity_poly.type
_entity_poly.pdbx_seq_one_letter_code
_entity_poly.pdbx_strand_id
1 'polypeptide(L)'
;MQAQSEFESRLLAKPNVVGVGVGFKEEKGETQGDLALVVLVEQKKPLAALEPHEVIPPEVDGMRTDVYEVGQLRAQQTPRERFRPLIPGGVSIGHYKVTAGTFGALVKDRTTGEVLVLSYNHVLAYNNEAQVGDNILQPGAMDGGVAPADVVAKLERFIKLRFLDEPPDAPPTGGGAPNQPCDVVTAVAAIANAIAAAIGSNRRLTIASAAVYDAARELAGGGIADSPQL
;
A
#
# COMPACT_ATOMS: atom_id res chain seq x y z
N MET A 1 6.07 -6.88 15.74
CA MET A 1 5.40 -6.14 16.84
C MET A 1 6.10 -6.29 18.18
N GLN A 2 6.67 -7.44 18.54
CA GLN A 2 7.34 -7.63 19.83
C GLN A 2 8.61 -6.75 20.02
N ALA A 3 9.45 -6.65 18.99
CA ALA A 3 10.67 -5.82 19.03
C ALA A 3 10.42 -4.30 19.13
N GLN A 4 9.28 -3.81 18.63
CA GLN A 4 8.91 -2.38 18.76
C GLN A 4 8.63 -2.03 20.21
N SER A 5 7.74 -2.80 20.85
CA SER A 5 7.29 -2.59 22.23
C SER A 5 8.45 -2.56 23.23
N GLU A 6 9.48 -3.38 23.00
CA GLU A 6 10.66 -3.49 23.87
C GLU A 6 11.52 -2.21 23.90
N PHE A 7 11.65 -1.51 22.76
CA PHE A 7 12.52 -0.34 22.64
C PHE A 7 11.79 1.00 22.59
N GLU A 8 10.50 0.96 22.28
CA GLU A 8 9.63 2.13 22.12
C GLU A 8 9.69 3.04 23.34
N SER A 9 9.49 2.51 24.55
CA SER A 9 9.49 3.32 25.78
C SER A 9 10.84 4.03 26.02
N ARG A 10 11.95 3.34 25.77
CA ARG A 10 13.31 3.90 25.97
C ARG A 10 13.63 4.99 24.95
N LEU A 11 13.19 4.82 23.71
CA LEU A 11 13.46 5.77 22.63
C LEU A 11 12.52 6.97 22.69
N LEU A 12 11.23 6.77 22.99
CA LEU A 12 10.26 7.85 23.22
C LEU A 12 10.63 8.72 24.43
N ALA A 13 11.41 8.21 25.39
CA ALA A 13 11.91 9.01 26.50
C ALA A 13 12.98 10.04 26.10
N LYS A 14 13.54 9.98 24.88
CA LYS A 14 14.52 10.95 24.39
C LYS A 14 13.81 12.24 23.96
N PRO A 15 14.31 13.45 24.34
CA PRO A 15 13.58 14.71 24.15
C PRO A 15 13.15 15.02 22.71
N ASN A 16 13.93 14.58 21.72
CA ASN A 16 13.74 14.90 20.31
C ASN A 16 12.98 13.79 19.55
N VAL A 17 12.62 12.69 20.20
CA VAL A 17 11.93 11.55 19.58
C VAL A 17 10.42 11.72 19.73
N VAL A 18 9.71 11.68 18.61
CA VAL A 18 8.25 11.87 18.53
C VAL A 18 7.49 10.61 18.10
N GLY A 19 8.20 9.55 17.69
CA GLY A 19 7.58 8.29 17.32
C GLY A 19 8.61 7.18 17.09
N VAL A 20 8.17 5.93 17.26
CA VAL A 20 8.97 4.73 17.01
C VAL A 20 8.12 3.72 16.26
N GLY A 21 8.68 3.13 15.21
CA GLY A 21 8.05 2.10 14.40
C GLY A 21 9.04 1.05 13.94
N VAL A 22 8.55 0.09 13.16
CA VAL A 22 9.38 -0.91 12.48
C VAL A 22 9.15 -0.76 10.99
N GLY A 23 10.23 -0.68 10.24
CA GLY A 23 10.20 -0.50 8.79
C GLY A 23 11.46 -1.08 8.14
N PHE A 24 11.66 -0.74 6.88
CA PHE A 24 12.90 -1.03 6.20
C PHE A 24 13.79 0.20 6.24
N LYS A 25 15.10 0.00 6.34
CA LYS A 25 16.06 1.10 6.31
C LYS A 25 16.03 1.77 4.94
N GLU A 26 15.97 3.10 4.90
CA GLU A 26 16.18 3.84 3.65
C GLU A 26 17.47 4.65 3.73
N GLU A 27 18.34 4.48 2.74
CA GLU A 27 19.55 5.27 2.61
C GLU A 27 19.55 5.91 1.22
N LYS A 28 19.63 7.25 1.17
CA LYS A 28 19.58 8.03 -0.08
C LYS A 28 18.33 7.79 -0.95
N GLY A 29 17.20 7.44 -0.31
CA GLY A 29 15.92 7.21 -1.00
C GLY A 29 15.76 5.82 -1.61
N GLU A 30 16.68 4.89 -1.31
CA GLU A 30 16.58 3.49 -1.69
C GLU A 30 16.31 2.64 -0.45
N THR A 31 15.26 1.82 -0.51
CA THR A 31 14.94 0.84 0.53
C THR A 31 15.99 -0.27 0.51
N GLN A 32 16.88 -0.28 1.50
CA GLN A 32 17.71 -1.45 1.77
C GLN A 32 16.80 -2.46 2.46
N GLY A 33 16.70 -3.69 1.94
CA GLY A 33 15.79 -4.74 2.44
C GLY A 33 16.03 -5.22 3.88
N ASP A 34 16.84 -4.50 4.65
CA ASP A 34 17.10 -4.75 6.07
C ASP A 34 15.98 -4.15 6.91
N LEU A 35 15.40 -4.97 7.79
CA LEU A 35 14.47 -4.51 8.81
C LEU A 35 15.18 -3.60 9.80
N ALA A 36 14.60 -2.44 10.08
CA ALA A 36 15.13 -1.43 10.99
C ALA A 36 14.03 -0.88 11.91
N LEU A 37 14.47 -0.41 13.06
CA LEU A 37 13.67 0.40 13.95
C LEU A 37 13.65 1.84 13.44
N VAL A 38 12.49 2.29 12.99
CA VAL A 38 12.30 3.64 12.45
C VAL A 38 12.00 4.59 13.59
N VAL A 39 12.90 5.54 13.84
CA VAL A 39 12.79 6.55 14.90
C VAL A 39 12.45 7.89 14.27
N LEU A 40 11.27 8.42 14.60
CA LEU A 40 10.81 9.70 14.13
C LEU A 40 11.27 10.78 15.12
N VAL A 41 11.92 11.83 14.61
CA VAL A 41 12.41 12.96 15.41
C VAL A 41 11.79 14.27 14.97
N GLU A 42 11.67 15.22 15.90
CA GLU A 42 11.20 16.56 15.58
C GLU A 42 12.16 17.27 14.62
N GLN A 43 13.46 17.23 14.91
CA GLN A 43 14.50 17.82 14.05
C GLN A 43 15.77 16.97 14.06
N LYS A 44 16.41 16.75 12.90
CA LYS A 44 17.77 16.17 12.86
C LYS A 44 18.78 17.22 13.32
N LYS A 45 19.47 16.89 14.41
CA LYS A 45 20.58 17.69 14.94
C LYS A 45 21.91 17.02 14.59
N PRO A 46 22.98 17.79 14.32
CA PRO A 46 24.33 17.23 14.22
C PRO A 46 24.71 16.51 15.53
N LEU A 47 25.48 15.43 15.44
CA LEU A 47 25.93 14.67 16.62
C LEU A 47 26.66 15.55 17.65
N ALA A 48 27.40 16.57 17.20
CA ALA A 48 28.10 17.52 18.08
C ALA A 48 27.17 18.43 18.88
N ALA A 49 25.88 18.52 18.51
CA ALA A 49 24.87 19.32 19.18
C ALA A 49 23.93 18.45 20.05
N LEU A 50 24.25 17.17 20.23
CA LEU A 50 23.47 16.21 21.01
C LEU A 50 24.27 15.76 22.23
N GLU A 51 23.61 15.73 23.38
CA GLU A 51 24.16 15.07 24.57
C GLU A 51 24.18 13.55 24.38
N PRO A 52 25.09 12.80 25.03
CA PRO A 52 25.19 11.35 24.84
C PRO A 52 23.88 10.58 25.06
N HIS A 53 23.02 11.07 25.97
CA HIS A 53 21.72 10.47 26.26
C HIS A 53 20.63 10.80 25.21
N GLU A 54 20.84 11.80 24.36
CA GLU A 54 19.94 12.17 23.27
C GLU A 54 20.26 11.42 21.98
N VAL A 55 21.49 10.96 21.82
CA VAL A 55 21.94 10.20 20.64
C VAL A 55 21.10 8.92 20.50
N ILE A 56 20.58 8.69 19.30
CA ILE A 56 19.93 7.43 18.92
C ILE A 56 21.06 6.50 18.43
N PRO A 57 21.32 5.37 19.09
CA PRO A 57 22.36 4.43 18.66
C PRO A 57 22.02 3.87 17.26
N PRO A 58 23.00 3.70 16.35
CA PRO A 58 22.76 3.16 15.01
C PRO A 58 22.24 1.72 15.01
N GLU A 59 22.39 1.01 16.13
CA GLU A 59 21.92 -0.34 16.37
C GLU A 59 21.46 -0.48 17.81
N VAL A 60 20.34 -1.15 18.01
CA VAL A 60 19.74 -1.44 19.31
C VAL A 60 19.46 -2.95 19.36
N ASP A 61 20.21 -3.66 20.19
CA ASP A 61 20.02 -5.09 20.45
C ASP A 61 19.97 -5.95 19.16
N GLY A 62 20.88 -5.68 18.22
CA GLY A 62 20.96 -6.37 16.92
C GLY A 62 20.09 -5.76 15.81
N MET A 63 19.19 -4.83 16.15
CA MET A 63 18.32 -4.17 15.18
C MET A 63 18.89 -2.81 14.78
N ARG A 64 19.10 -2.59 13.48
CA ARG A 64 19.51 -1.28 12.97
C ARG A 64 18.45 -0.22 13.26
N THR A 65 18.86 1.01 13.50
CA THR A 65 17.93 2.14 13.60
C THR A 65 18.01 3.00 12.35
N ASP A 66 16.89 3.57 11.96
CA ASP A 66 16.82 4.63 10.94
C ASP A 66 16.12 5.85 11.52
N VAL A 67 16.63 7.05 11.24
CA VAL A 67 16.15 8.29 11.86
C VAL A 67 15.52 9.17 10.80
N TYR A 68 14.24 9.49 10.97
CA TYR A 68 13.47 10.36 10.07
C TYR A 68 13.07 11.63 10.79
N GLU A 69 13.33 12.77 10.15
CA GLU A 69 12.82 14.06 10.62
C GLU A 69 11.37 14.20 10.16
N VAL A 70 10.44 14.41 11.10
CA VAL A 70 9.01 14.57 10.81
C VAL A 70 8.39 15.84 11.41
N GLY A 71 9.14 16.62 12.21
CA GLY A 71 8.63 17.80 12.90
C GLY A 71 7.75 17.47 14.11
N GLN A 72 7.00 18.47 14.58
CA GLN A 72 6.05 18.28 15.68
C GLN A 72 4.79 17.57 15.21
N LEU A 73 4.50 16.43 15.84
CA LEU A 73 3.21 15.77 15.71
C LEU A 73 2.16 16.53 16.52
N ARG A 74 1.14 17.06 15.86
CA ARG A 74 0.02 17.74 16.50
C ARG A 74 -1.30 17.13 16.03
N ALA A 75 -2.23 16.92 16.95
CA ALA A 75 -3.59 16.57 16.60
C ALA A 75 -4.21 17.70 15.78
N GLN A 76 -4.69 17.39 14.58
CA GLN A 76 -5.23 18.39 13.68
C GLN A 76 -6.63 18.83 14.15
N GLN A 77 -6.75 20.08 14.62
CA GLN A 77 -7.99 20.57 15.21
C GLN A 77 -9.01 21.07 14.17
N THR A 78 -8.57 21.50 12.98
CA THR A 78 -9.44 22.12 11.97
C THR A 78 -9.32 21.47 10.58
N PRO A 79 -9.52 20.14 10.43
CA PRO A 79 -9.33 19.47 9.15
C PRO A 79 -10.28 19.95 8.04
N ARG A 80 -11.39 20.63 8.39
CA ARG A 80 -12.42 21.07 7.44
C ARG A 80 -12.25 22.50 6.92
N GLU A 81 -11.26 23.24 7.42
CA GLU A 81 -10.99 24.60 6.92
C GLU A 81 -10.43 24.59 5.49
N ARG A 82 -10.32 25.78 4.88
CA ARG A 82 -9.70 25.94 3.55
C ARG A 82 -8.19 26.11 3.69
N PHE A 83 -7.43 25.27 3.01
CA PHE A 83 -5.97 25.28 3.03
C PHE A 83 -5.43 25.61 1.63
N ARG A 84 -4.69 26.72 1.54
CA ARG A 84 -4.00 27.18 0.32
C ARG A 84 -2.60 27.65 0.74
N PRO A 85 -1.52 26.88 0.51
CA PRO A 85 -1.44 25.61 -0.24
C PRO A 85 -2.09 24.41 0.49
N LEU A 86 -2.23 23.27 -0.22
CA LEU A 86 -2.83 22.03 0.30
C LEU A 86 -1.90 21.31 1.30
N ILE A 87 -1.74 21.89 2.48
CA ILE A 87 -0.90 21.42 3.59
C ILE A 87 -1.63 21.82 4.89
N PRO A 88 -1.68 20.97 5.92
CA PRO A 88 -1.04 19.66 6.07
C PRO A 88 -1.84 18.50 5.45
N GLY A 89 -1.20 17.33 5.34
CA GLY A 89 -1.92 16.05 5.25
C GLY A 89 -2.94 15.92 6.40
N GLY A 90 -4.03 15.19 6.18
CA GLY A 90 -5.10 15.03 7.17
C GLY A 90 -6.30 15.95 7.01
N VAL A 91 -6.22 16.98 6.15
CA VAL A 91 -7.37 17.87 5.86
C VAL A 91 -8.44 17.18 5.02
N SER A 92 -9.66 17.69 5.07
CA SER A 92 -10.78 17.30 4.23
C SER A 92 -10.49 17.56 2.77
N ILE A 93 -10.76 16.56 1.94
CA ILE A 93 -10.66 16.63 0.48
C ILE A 93 -11.64 15.62 -0.14
N GLY A 94 -12.04 15.82 -1.39
CA GLY A 94 -12.78 14.79 -2.10
C GLY A 94 -13.18 15.16 -3.50
N HIS A 95 -13.54 14.15 -4.27
CA HIS A 95 -14.26 14.30 -5.52
C HIS A 95 -15.60 15.04 -5.29
N TYR A 96 -16.01 15.91 -6.21
CA TYR A 96 -17.21 16.75 -6.03
C TYR A 96 -18.52 15.96 -5.88
N LYS A 97 -18.57 14.69 -6.34
CA LYS A 97 -19.72 13.79 -6.19
C LYS A 97 -19.68 12.88 -4.95
N VAL A 98 -18.60 12.93 -4.16
CA VAL A 98 -18.52 12.15 -2.91
C VAL A 98 -18.82 13.03 -1.71
N THR A 99 -18.85 12.43 -0.52
CA THR A 99 -19.01 13.14 0.74
C THR A 99 -17.78 13.97 1.07
N ALA A 100 -16.80 13.36 1.74
CA ALA A 100 -15.50 13.90 2.06
C ALA A 100 -14.62 12.73 2.49
N GLY A 101 -13.32 12.89 2.30
CA GLY A 101 -12.31 12.00 2.86
C GLY A 101 -11.10 12.81 3.29
N THR A 102 -10.01 12.10 3.53
CA THR A 102 -8.80 12.69 4.08
C THR A 102 -7.73 12.84 3.01
N PHE A 103 -7.15 14.03 2.91
CA PHE A 103 -5.96 14.27 2.13
C PHE A 103 -4.79 13.46 2.71
N GLY A 104 -4.22 12.55 1.92
CA GLY A 104 -3.11 11.71 2.37
C GLY A 104 -1.79 12.48 2.31
N ALA A 105 -1.28 12.69 1.09
CA ALA A 105 0.01 13.34 0.88
C ALA A 105 0.11 13.99 -0.51
N LEU A 106 1.03 14.96 -0.62
CA LEU A 106 1.59 15.33 -1.90
C LEU A 106 2.61 14.27 -2.31
N VAL A 107 2.52 13.79 -3.55
CA VAL A 107 3.44 12.82 -4.12
C VAL A 107 4.02 13.36 -5.41
N LYS A 108 5.18 12.84 -5.82
CA LYS A 108 5.80 13.21 -7.10
C LYS A 108 5.66 12.06 -8.08
N ASP A 109 5.16 12.35 -9.27
CA ASP A 109 5.19 11.40 -10.37
C ASP A 109 6.64 11.04 -10.71
N ARG A 110 6.95 9.75 -10.83
CA ARG A 110 8.32 9.29 -11.12
C ARG A 110 8.77 9.59 -12.55
N THR A 111 7.84 9.65 -13.49
CA THR A 111 8.09 9.84 -14.91
C THR A 111 8.07 11.32 -15.28
N THR A 112 7.01 12.05 -14.88
CA THR A 112 6.83 13.46 -15.24
C THR A 112 7.47 14.42 -14.23
N GLY A 113 7.66 13.98 -12.99
CA GLY A 113 8.12 14.83 -11.91
C GLY A 113 7.06 15.78 -11.35
N GLU A 114 5.80 15.68 -11.80
CA GLU A 114 4.72 16.54 -11.35
C GLU A 114 4.27 16.20 -9.93
N VAL A 115 3.83 17.22 -9.20
CA VAL A 115 3.27 17.06 -7.85
C VAL A 115 1.79 16.70 -7.98
N LEU A 116 1.41 15.57 -7.41
CA LEU A 116 0.06 15.03 -7.39
C LEU A 116 -0.47 14.91 -5.96
N VAL A 117 -1.78 14.80 -5.84
CA VAL A 117 -2.49 14.55 -4.58
C VAL A 117 -2.79 13.06 -4.47
N LEU A 118 -2.43 12.44 -3.35
CA LEU A 118 -2.74 11.05 -3.04
C LEU A 118 -3.80 10.94 -1.94
N SER A 119 -4.82 10.13 -2.19
CA SER A 119 -5.80 9.64 -1.20
C SER A 119 -6.44 8.35 -1.73
N TYR A 120 -7.48 7.84 -1.07
CA TYR A 120 -8.17 6.62 -1.47
C TYR A 120 -9.05 6.78 -2.72
N ASN A 121 -9.28 5.67 -3.42
CA ASN A 121 -10.17 5.62 -4.58
C ASN A 121 -11.58 6.14 -4.24
N HIS A 122 -12.20 5.67 -3.16
CA HIS A 122 -13.55 6.11 -2.79
C HIS A 122 -13.64 7.61 -2.47
N VAL A 123 -12.50 8.27 -2.18
CA VAL A 123 -12.41 9.71 -1.90
C VAL A 123 -12.22 10.51 -3.19
N LEU A 124 -11.29 10.11 -4.06
CA LEU A 124 -10.91 10.90 -5.25
C LEU A 124 -11.50 10.40 -6.57
N ALA A 125 -11.85 9.12 -6.64
CA ALA A 125 -12.27 8.41 -7.85
C ALA A 125 -13.70 7.83 -7.76
N TYR A 126 -14.48 8.24 -6.76
CA TYR A 126 -15.90 7.89 -6.60
C TYR A 126 -16.18 6.39 -6.81
N ASN A 127 -15.45 5.52 -6.10
CA ASN A 127 -15.62 4.06 -6.18
C ASN A 127 -15.54 3.50 -7.62
N ASN A 128 -14.57 4.00 -8.40
CA ASN A 128 -14.36 3.73 -9.84
C ASN A 128 -15.29 4.47 -10.82
N GLU A 129 -16.26 5.24 -10.37
CA GLU A 129 -17.20 5.95 -11.25
C GLU A 129 -16.73 7.33 -11.73
N ALA A 130 -15.61 7.84 -11.19
CA ALA A 130 -15.06 9.12 -11.62
C ALA A 130 -14.35 9.02 -12.99
N GLN A 131 -14.28 10.15 -13.69
CA GLN A 131 -13.55 10.31 -14.93
C GLN A 131 -12.22 11.05 -14.70
N VAL A 132 -11.18 10.64 -15.43
CA VAL A 132 -9.93 11.42 -15.47
C VAL A 132 -10.24 12.85 -15.91
N GLY A 133 -9.72 13.83 -15.17
CA GLY A 133 -10.01 15.24 -15.34
C GLY A 133 -11.10 15.80 -14.42
N ASP A 134 -11.82 14.94 -13.67
CA ASP A 134 -12.84 15.38 -12.71
C ASP A 134 -12.24 16.26 -11.60
N ASN A 135 -13.04 17.22 -11.13
CA ASN A 135 -12.60 18.18 -10.12
C ASN A 135 -12.47 17.56 -8.73
N ILE A 136 -11.38 17.89 -8.04
CA ILE A 136 -11.15 17.58 -6.63
C ILE A 136 -11.24 18.85 -5.80
N LEU A 137 -12.03 18.81 -4.73
CA LEU A 137 -12.36 19.94 -3.87
C LEU A 137 -11.60 19.87 -2.54
N GLN A 138 -11.19 21.03 -2.03
CA GLN A 138 -10.70 21.21 -0.67
C GLN A 138 -11.34 22.47 -0.05
N PRO A 139 -12.14 22.31 1.04
CA PRO A 139 -12.52 21.05 1.69
C PRO A 139 -13.39 20.15 0.78
N GLY A 140 -13.65 18.90 1.20
CA GLY A 140 -14.56 18.00 0.49
C GLY A 140 -16.00 18.56 0.44
N ALA A 141 -16.84 18.03 -0.45
CA ALA A 141 -18.19 18.58 -0.71
C ALA A 141 -19.07 18.61 0.56
N MET A 142 -19.06 17.55 1.36
CA MET A 142 -19.78 17.48 2.64
C MET A 142 -19.29 18.53 3.65
N ASP A 143 -18.02 18.90 3.59
CA ASP A 143 -17.40 19.86 4.51
C ASP A 143 -17.45 21.31 3.98
N GLY A 144 -18.29 21.58 2.96
CA GLY A 144 -18.57 22.93 2.46
C GLY A 144 -17.71 23.38 1.27
N GLY A 145 -17.01 22.46 0.62
CA GLY A 145 -16.30 22.73 -0.63
C GLY A 145 -17.26 22.92 -1.80
N VAL A 146 -17.05 23.96 -2.61
CA VAL A 146 -17.87 24.28 -3.78
C VAL A 146 -17.04 24.46 -5.05
N ALA A 147 -17.48 23.86 -6.16
CA ALA A 147 -16.89 24.12 -7.47
C ALA A 147 -17.48 25.42 -8.07
N PRO A 148 -16.67 26.28 -8.74
CA PRO A 148 -15.24 26.11 -9.00
C PRO A 148 -14.30 26.67 -7.91
N ALA A 149 -14.81 27.41 -6.92
CA ALA A 149 -13.98 28.18 -5.98
C ALA A 149 -13.02 27.34 -5.13
N ASP A 150 -13.41 26.11 -4.80
CA ASP A 150 -12.66 25.20 -3.94
C ASP A 150 -11.95 24.06 -4.70
N VAL A 151 -11.89 24.15 -6.03
CA VAL A 151 -11.15 23.18 -6.86
C VAL A 151 -9.65 23.35 -6.62
N VAL A 152 -8.97 22.28 -6.21
CA VAL A 152 -7.51 22.28 -5.95
C VAL A 152 -6.73 21.35 -6.87
N ALA A 153 -7.38 20.37 -7.48
CA ALA A 153 -6.75 19.42 -8.39
C ALA A 153 -7.78 18.83 -9.36
N LYS A 154 -7.27 18.10 -10.37
CA LYS A 154 -8.06 17.23 -11.23
C LYS A 154 -7.61 15.79 -11.03
N LEU A 155 -8.55 14.85 -11.14
CA LEU A 155 -8.25 13.43 -11.03
C LEU A 155 -7.35 12.99 -12.20
N GLU A 156 -6.12 12.58 -11.89
CA GLU A 156 -5.14 12.16 -12.90
C GLU A 156 -5.29 10.68 -13.27
N ARG A 157 -5.31 9.81 -12.26
CA ARG A 157 -5.41 8.35 -12.41
C ARG A 157 -5.78 7.69 -11.08
N PHE A 158 -6.30 6.48 -11.14
CA PHE A 158 -6.61 5.68 -9.96
C PHE A 158 -6.48 4.17 -10.25
N ILE A 159 -6.24 3.39 -9.20
CA ILE A 159 -6.34 1.94 -9.25
C ILE A 159 -7.80 1.54 -9.04
N LYS A 160 -8.35 0.74 -9.96
CA LYS A 160 -9.72 0.25 -9.85
C LYS A 160 -9.85 -0.68 -8.64
N LEU A 161 -10.84 -0.41 -7.80
CA LEU A 161 -11.28 -1.35 -6.78
C LEU A 161 -11.91 -2.57 -7.46
N ARG A 162 -11.67 -3.75 -6.90
CA ARG A 162 -12.42 -4.97 -7.24
C ARG A 162 -13.41 -5.23 -6.13
N PHE A 163 -14.69 -5.29 -6.46
CA PHE A 163 -15.74 -5.62 -5.49
C PHE A 163 -15.88 -7.15 -5.39
N LEU A 164 -16.27 -7.66 -4.22
CA LEU A 164 -16.32 -9.11 -3.96
C LEU A 164 -17.26 -9.86 -4.91
N ASP A 165 -18.28 -9.17 -5.42
CA ASP A 165 -19.30 -9.74 -6.30
C ASP A 165 -18.89 -9.68 -7.79
N GLU A 166 -17.72 -9.10 -8.10
CA GLU A 166 -17.20 -9.07 -9.46
C GLU A 166 -16.55 -10.42 -9.80
N PRO A 167 -16.87 -11.01 -10.96
CA PRO A 167 -16.17 -12.20 -11.42
C PRO A 167 -14.67 -11.89 -11.56
N PRO A 168 -13.78 -12.87 -11.34
CA PRO A 168 -12.34 -12.68 -11.50
C PRO A 168 -12.04 -12.06 -12.86
N ASP A 169 -11.07 -11.15 -12.90
CA ASP A 169 -10.58 -10.59 -14.17
C ASP A 169 -10.37 -11.74 -15.16
N ALA A 170 -10.96 -11.61 -16.35
CA ALA A 170 -10.63 -12.53 -17.43
C ALA A 170 -9.10 -12.53 -17.57
N PRO A 171 -8.45 -13.71 -17.70
CA PRO A 171 -7.02 -13.78 -17.97
C PRO A 171 -6.72 -12.82 -19.13
N PRO A 172 -5.64 -12.02 -19.07
CA PRO A 172 -5.36 -11.04 -20.10
C PRO A 172 -5.44 -11.72 -21.47
N THR A 173 -6.50 -11.42 -22.22
CA THR A 173 -6.64 -11.87 -23.60
C THR A 173 -5.61 -11.07 -24.36
N GLY A 174 -4.39 -11.60 -24.44
CA GLY A 174 -3.33 -11.05 -25.27
C GLY A 174 -3.94 -10.77 -26.63
N GLY A 175 -3.91 -9.50 -27.04
CA GLY A 175 -4.25 -9.09 -28.38
C GLY A 175 -3.29 -9.77 -29.35
N GLY A 176 -3.71 -10.93 -29.85
CA GLY A 176 -2.99 -11.76 -30.80
C GLY A 176 -4.02 -12.61 -31.51
N ALA A 177 -4.02 -12.55 -32.84
CA ALA A 177 -4.93 -13.26 -33.72
C ALA A 177 -5.15 -14.74 -33.32
N PRO A 178 -6.33 -15.32 -33.61
CA PRO A 178 -6.57 -16.73 -33.32
C PRO A 178 -5.58 -17.60 -34.12
N ASN A 179 -4.96 -18.56 -33.42
CA ASN A 179 -3.91 -19.49 -33.86
C ASN A 179 -2.47 -18.94 -33.95
N GLN A 180 -1.79 -18.89 -32.80
CA GLN A 180 -0.44 -19.48 -32.60
C GLN A 180 -0.21 -19.72 -31.09
N PRO A 181 -0.27 -20.97 -30.57
CA PRO A 181 0.03 -21.23 -29.17
C PRO A 181 1.54 -21.37 -28.96
N CYS A 182 2.18 -20.32 -28.44
CA CYS A 182 3.33 -20.51 -27.55
C CYS A 182 2.85 -20.34 -26.12
N ASP A 183 2.03 -21.28 -25.66
CA ASP A 183 1.76 -21.44 -24.24
C ASP A 183 3.01 -22.07 -23.60
N VAL A 184 3.81 -21.23 -22.95
CA VAL A 184 5.04 -21.65 -22.25
C VAL A 184 4.73 -22.73 -21.21
N VAL A 185 3.52 -22.73 -20.62
CA VAL A 185 3.09 -23.75 -19.66
C VAL A 185 2.92 -25.10 -20.35
N THR A 186 2.33 -25.12 -21.54
CA THR A 186 2.26 -26.32 -22.40
C THR A 186 3.66 -26.79 -22.81
N ALA A 187 4.57 -25.89 -23.17
CA ALA A 187 5.94 -26.25 -23.53
C ALA A 187 6.71 -26.87 -22.35
N VAL A 188 6.59 -26.28 -21.15
CA VAL A 188 7.21 -26.80 -19.92
C VAL A 188 6.63 -28.17 -19.55
N ALA A 189 5.31 -28.33 -19.59
CA ALA A 189 4.67 -29.62 -19.32
C ALA A 189 5.09 -30.70 -20.33
N ALA A 190 5.23 -30.35 -21.61
CA ALA A 190 5.69 -31.26 -22.65
C ALA A 190 7.15 -31.72 -22.43
N ILE A 191 8.06 -30.78 -22.13
CA ILE A 191 9.47 -31.10 -21.84
C ILE A 191 9.56 -31.99 -20.59
N ALA A 192 8.87 -31.62 -19.51
CA ALA A 192 8.88 -32.38 -18.28
C ALA A 192 8.29 -33.80 -18.46
N ASN A 193 7.23 -33.95 -19.27
CA ASN A 193 6.67 -35.26 -19.60
C ASN A 193 7.60 -36.09 -20.50
N ALA A 194 8.33 -35.47 -21.42
CA ALA A 194 9.33 -36.15 -22.25
C ALA A 194 10.51 -36.66 -21.42
N ILE A 195 11.01 -35.86 -20.47
CA ILE A 195 12.05 -36.28 -19.51
C ILE A 195 11.52 -37.41 -18.64
N ALA A 196 10.30 -37.28 -18.10
CA ALA A 196 9.67 -38.32 -17.28
C ALA A 196 9.54 -39.65 -18.05
N ALA A 197 9.21 -39.61 -19.35
CA ALA A 197 9.16 -40.81 -20.19
C ALA A 197 10.56 -41.42 -20.41
N ALA A 198 11.57 -40.59 -20.69
CA ALA A 198 12.94 -41.05 -20.94
C ALA A 198 13.58 -41.74 -19.72
N ILE A 199 13.19 -41.35 -18.50
CA ILE A 199 13.68 -41.95 -17.25
C ILE A 199 12.76 -43.07 -16.73
N GLY A 200 11.77 -43.52 -17.51
CA GLY A 200 10.89 -44.64 -17.16
C GLY A 200 9.80 -44.33 -16.12
N SER A 201 9.50 -43.04 -15.87
CA SER A 201 8.45 -42.64 -14.94
C SER A 201 7.06 -42.74 -15.59
N ASN A 202 6.12 -43.34 -14.86
CA ASN A 202 4.70 -43.43 -15.25
C ASN A 202 3.87 -42.19 -14.83
N ARG A 203 4.50 -41.20 -14.19
CA ARG A 203 3.83 -39.95 -13.80
C ARG A 203 3.82 -38.99 -15.00
N ARG A 204 2.70 -38.32 -15.23
CA ARG A 204 2.57 -37.24 -16.22
C ARG A 204 2.00 -35.99 -15.56
N LEU A 205 2.57 -34.85 -15.92
CA LEU A 205 2.05 -33.54 -15.55
C LEU A 205 0.85 -33.23 -16.44
N THR A 206 -0.28 -32.98 -15.80
CA THR A 206 -1.48 -32.43 -16.42
C THR A 206 -1.60 -30.97 -16.03
N ILE A 207 -1.94 -30.12 -17.00
CA ILE A 207 -2.21 -28.71 -16.76
C ILE A 207 -3.64 -28.62 -16.22
N ALA A 208 -3.78 -28.26 -14.95
CA ALA A 208 -5.09 -28.03 -14.35
C ALA A 208 -5.50 -26.57 -14.55
N SER A 209 -6.74 -26.35 -14.99
CA SER A 209 -7.35 -25.01 -14.96
C SER A 209 -7.87 -24.71 -13.55
N ALA A 210 -8.07 -23.43 -13.25
CA ALA A 210 -8.64 -22.99 -11.97
C ALA A 210 -9.97 -23.70 -11.61
N ALA A 211 -10.79 -24.03 -12.62
CA ALA A 211 -12.05 -24.75 -12.44
C ALA A 211 -11.89 -26.17 -11.88
N VAL A 212 -10.75 -26.84 -12.12
CA VAL A 212 -10.47 -28.18 -11.55
C VAL A 212 -10.06 -28.07 -10.08
N TYR A 213 -9.43 -26.95 -9.69
CA TYR A 213 -9.02 -26.68 -8.31
C TYR A 213 -10.23 -26.44 -7.40
N ASP A 214 -11.23 -25.71 -7.88
CA ASP A 214 -12.48 -25.44 -7.15
C ASP A 214 -13.31 -26.72 -6.93
N ALA A 215 -13.42 -27.57 -7.96
CA ALA A 215 -14.09 -28.87 -7.84
C ALA A 215 -13.39 -29.82 -6.85
N ALA A 216 -12.06 -29.76 -6.76
CA ALA A 216 -11.29 -30.56 -5.81
C ALA A 216 -11.45 -30.08 -4.35
N ARG A 217 -11.70 -28.78 -4.15
CA ARG A 217 -11.93 -28.18 -2.82
C ARG A 217 -13.32 -28.55 -2.27
N GLU A 218 -14.34 -28.64 -3.12
CA GLU A 218 -15.70 -29.02 -2.74
C GLU A 218 -15.80 -30.50 -2.32
N LEU A 219 -15.03 -31.38 -2.98
CA LEU A 219 -14.95 -32.80 -2.63
C LEU A 219 -14.17 -33.10 -1.33
N ALA A 220 -13.36 -32.16 -0.84
CA ALA A 220 -12.55 -32.32 0.38
C ALA A 220 -13.24 -31.83 1.67
N GLY A 221 -14.44 -31.22 1.58
CA GLY A 221 -15.17 -30.62 2.72
C GLY A 221 -16.12 -31.56 3.48
N GLY A 222 -16.20 -32.83 3.11
CA GLY A 222 -17.12 -33.78 3.74
C GLY A 222 -16.53 -34.52 4.94
N GLY A 223 -16.66 -33.95 6.14
CA GLY A 223 -16.66 -34.74 7.37
C GLY A 223 -15.92 -34.14 8.56
N ILE A 224 -16.63 -33.35 9.37
CA ILE A 224 -16.64 -33.51 10.84
C ILE A 224 -18.09 -33.34 11.27
N ALA A 225 -18.68 -34.44 11.71
CA ALA A 225 -20.01 -34.49 12.25
C ALA A 225 -20.11 -33.68 13.54
N ASP A 226 -21.22 -32.94 13.64
CA ASP A 226 -21.82 -32.48 14.87
C ASP A 226 -21.84 -33.60 15.92
N SER A 227 -21.42 -33.29 17.14
CA SER A 227 -21.92 -33.97 18.32
C SER A 227 -22.09 -32.96 19.46
N PRO A 228 -23.28 -32.87 20.05
CA PRO A 228 -23.64 -31.85 21.01
C PRO A 228 -23.23 -32.30 22.41
N GLN A 229 -22.71 -31.41 23.26
CA GLN A 229 -22.99 -31.38 24.71
C GLN A 229 -22.72 -29.97 25.25
N LEU A 230 -23.75 -29.44 25.93
CA LEU A 230 -23.77 -28.50 27.06
C LEU A 230 -22.75 -27.35 27.12
#